data_AF-A0A843I432-F1
#
_entry.id   AF-A0A843I432-F1
#
_cell.length_a   1.000
_cell.length_b   1.000
_cell.length_c   1.000
_cell.angle_alpha   90.00
_cell.angle_beta   90.00
_cell.angle_gamma   90.00
#
_symmetry.space_group_name_H-M   'P 1'
#
loop_
_entity.id
_entity.type
_entity.pdbx_description
1 polymer ?
#
loop_
_entity_poly.entity_id
_entity_poly.type
_entity_poly.pdbx_seq_one_letter_code
_entity_poly.pdbx_strand_id
1 'polypeptide(L)'
;SAVFDTLVEKIKTKPYINRPAINYDDMHRKEKEFNELPIEDQCTVLSELLQLLAKSLQANFSLIGGKKSMGSFKISKKMSGHKNVLLHNYSITGLFEQRPVDMLKI
;
A
#
# COMPACT_ATOMS: atom_id res chain seq x y z
N SER A 1 -16.98 0.72 -10.73
CA SER A 1 -16.64 0.33 -12.13
C SER A 1 -15.72 -0.87 -12.06
N ALA A 2 -15.84 -1.85 -12.99
CA ALA A 2 -15.18 -3.16 -12.84
C ALA A 2 -13.66 -3.11 -12.53
N VAL A 3 -12.94 -2.12 -13.05
CA VAL A 3 -11.50 -1.95 -12.81
C VAL A 3 -11.21 -1.47 -11.39
N PHE A 4 -11.93 -0.44 -10.92
CA PHE A 4 -11.78 0.07 -9.56
C PHE A 4 -12.06 -1.05 -8.55
N ASP A 5 -13.16 -1.77 -8.74
CA ASP A 5 -13.59 -2.85 -7.86
C ASP A 5 -12.54 -3.96 -7.82
N THR A 6 -11.99 -4.35 -8.97
CA THR A 6 -10.91 -5.34 -9.06
C THR A 6 -9.66 -4.93 -8.26
N LEU A 7 -9.25 -3.66 -8.36
CA LEU A 7 -8.08 -3.15 -7.64
C LEU A 7 -8.32 -3.04 -6.14
N VAL A 8 -9.52 -2.63 -5.73
CA VAL A 8 -9.91 -2.55 -4.32
C VAL A 8 -10.00 -3.96 -3.72
N GLU A 9 -10.59 -4.93 -4.41
CA GLU A 9 -10.65 -6.32 -3.99
C GLU A 9 -9.26 -6.92 -3.76
N LYS A 10 -8.27 -6.54 -4.57
CA LYS A 10 -6.87 -6.98 -4.42
C LYS A 10 -6.27 -6.60 -3.06
N ILE A 11 -6.76 -5.54 -2.40
CA ILE A 11 -6.32 -5.13 -1.06
C ILE A 11 -6.58 -6.22 -0.02
N LYS A 12 -7.64 -7.03 -0.19
CA LYS A 12 -7.96 -8.15 0.71
C LYS A 12 -7.04 -9.36 0.54
N THR A 13 -6.16 -9.35 -0.46
CA THR A 13 -5.29 -10.49 -0.77
C THR A 13 -3.85 -10.24 -0.30
N LYS A 14 -3.07 -11.31 -0.11
CA LYS A 14 -1.63 -11.18 0.16
C LYS A 14 -0.90 -10.64 -1.08
N PRO A 15 0.12 -9.78 -0.92
CA PRO A 15 0.67 -9.30 0.36
C PRO A 15 -0.05 -8.08 0.96
N TYR A 16 -1.03 -7.50 0.24
CA TYR A 16 -1.63 -6.20 0.57
C TYR A 16 -2.43 -6.17 1.87
N ILE A 17 -3.09 -7.28 2.23
CA ILE A 17 -3.83 -7.39 3.49
C ILE A 17 -2.96 -7.15 4.73
N ASN A 18 -1.64 -7.36 4.62
CA ASN A 18 -0.68 -7.13 5.70
C ASN A 18 -0.14 -5.69 5.73
N ARG A 19 -0.54 -4.81 4.80
CA ARG A 19 -0.03 -3.45 4.70
C ARG A 19 -0.87 -2.50 5.56
N PRO A 20 -0.35 -1.97 6.69
CA PRO A 20 -1.15 -1.28 7.71
C PRO A 20 -1.75 0.06 7.28
N ALA A 21 -1.25 0.66 6.19
CA ALA A 21 -1.68 1.97 5.70
C ALA A 21 -2.59 1.90 4.48
N ILE A 22 -3.18 0.73 4.21
CA ILE A 22 -4.19 0.51 3.17
C ILE A 22 -5.28 -0.35 3.79
N ASN A 23 -6.53 0.08 3.67
CA ASN A 23 -7.68 -0.67 4.16
C ASN A 23 -8.70 -0.80 3.04
N TYR A 24 -9.23 -2.01 2.85
CA TYR A 24 -10.30 -2.31 1.91
C TYR A 24 -11.56 -1.51 2.21
N ASP A 25 -12.05 -1.50 3.45
CA ASP A 25 -13.32 -0.87 3.82
C ASP A 25 -13.30 0.63 3.52
N ASP A 26 -12.16 1.28 3.80
CA ASP A 26 -11.96 2.71 3.53
C ASP A 26 -12.04 3.05 2.04
N MET A 27 -11.61 2.14 1.16
CA MET A 27 -11.62 2.33 -0.29
C MET A 27 -12.95 1.90 -0.91
N HIS A 28 -13.52 0.80 -0.43
CA HIS A 28 -14.81 0.32 -0.89
C HIS A 28 -15.93 1.33 -0.61
N ARG A 29 -15.91 2.00 0.55
CA ARG A 29 -16.88 3.06 0.87
C ARG A 29 -16.81 4.29 -0.05
N LYS A 30 -15.74 4.44 -0.84
CA LYS A 30 -15.54 5.56 -1.77
C LYS A 30 -15.93 5.26 -3.22
N GLU A 31 -16.50 4.09 -3.46
CA GLU A 31 -16.88 3.65 -4.79
C GLU A 31 -17.93 4.59 -5.41
N LYS A 32 -18.85 5.11 -4.58
CA LYS A 32 -19.87 6.06 -5.02
C LYS A 32 -19.24 7.34 -5.53
N GLU A 33 -18.37 7.95 -4.73
CA GLU A 33 -17.65 9.18 -5.09
C GLU A 33 -16.80 8.97 -6.35
N PHE A 34 -16.15 7.81 -6.48
CA PHE A 34 -15.42 7.46 -7.69
C PHE A 34 -16.31 7.40 -8.93
N ASN A 35 -17.47 6.76 -8.85
CA ASN A 35 -18.39 6.61 -9.99
C ASN A 35 -19.03 7.95 -10.40
N GLU A 36 -19.10 8.93 -9.50
CA GLU A 36 -19.63 10.28 -9.78
C GLU A 36 -18.59 11.22 -10.43
N LEU A 37 -17.30 10.84 -10.45
CA LEU A 37 -16.24 11.65 -11.07
C LEU A 37 -16.31 11.64 -12.60
N PRO A 38 -15.85 12.72 -13.27
CA PRO A 38 -15.51 12.70 -14.69
C PRO A 38 -14.50 11.60 -15.03
N ILE A 39 -14.53 11.10 -16.27
CA ILE A 39 -13.65 10.01 -16.72
C ILE A 39 -12.16 10.31 -16.49
N GLU A 40 -11.74 11.56 -16.73
CA GLU A 40 -10.36 11.99 -16.52
C GLU A 40 -9.92 11.87 -15.05
N ASP A 41 -10.80 12.26 -14.13
CA ASP A 41 -10.55 12.15 -12.69
C ASP A 41 -10.61 10.71 -12.21
N GLN A 42 -11.48 9.88 -12.80
CA GLN A 42 -11.48 8.43 -12.56
C GLN A 42 -10.14 7.80 -12.96
N CYS A 43 -9.60 8.15 -14.14
CA CYS A 43 -8.29 7.69 -14.59
C CYS A 43 -7.17 8.12 -13.62
N THR A 44 -7.25 9.32 -13.07
CA THR A 44 -6.31 9.82 -12.05
C THR A 44 -6.37 8.94 -10.79
N VAL A 45 -7.56 8.68 -10.25
CA VAL A 45 -7.75 7.83 -9.07
C VAL A 45 -7.25 6.40 -9.31
N LEU A 46 -7.51 5.84 -10.49
CA LEU A 46 -7.03 4.50 -10.86
C LEU A 46 -5.50 4.44 -10.96
N SER A 47 -4.86 5.48 -11.51
CA SER A 47 -3.41 5.58 -11.57
C SER A 47 -2.78 5.62 -10.17
N GLU A 48 -3.34 6.42 -9.27
CA GLU A 48 -2.94 6.52 -7.87
C GLU A 48 -3.06 5.17 -7.15
N LEU A 49 -4.19 4.47 -7.31
CA LEU A 49 -4.41 3.15 -6.73
C LEU A 49 -3.45 2.09 -7.30
N LEU A 50 -3.19 2.12 -8.61
CA LEU A 50 -2.23 1.21 -9.23
C LEU A 50 -0.81 1.44 -8.70
N GLN A 51 -0.38 2.70 -8.58
CA GLN A 51 0.94 3.06 -8.05
C GLN A 51 1.10 2.62 -6.60
N LEU A 52 0.06 2.80 -5.79
CA LEU A 52 0.01 2.34 -4.41
C LEU A 52 0.25 0.81 -4.33
N LEU A 53 -0.41 0.04 -5.18
CA LEU A 53 -0.32 -1.43 -5.19
C LEU A 53 0.97 -1.96 -5.86
N ALA A 54 1.51 -1.27 -6.86
CA ALA A 54 2.66 -1.76 -7.64
C ALA A 54 4.01 -1.32 -7.07
N LYS A 55 4.13 -0.06 -6.65
CA LYS A 55 5.42 0.57 -6.31
C LYS A 55 5.59 0.83 -4.82
N SER A 56 4.58 0.49 -4.00
CA SER A 56 4.55 0.81 -2.57
C SER A 56 4.71 2.31 -2.25
N LEU A 57 4.39 3.17 -3.22
CA LEU A 57 4.40 4.62 -3.06
C LEU A 57 3.19 5.09 -2.27
N GLN A 58 3.19 6.36 -1.87
CA GLN A 58 2.00 7.01 -1.34
C GLN A 58 1.06 7.38 -2.48
N ALA A 59 -0.24 7.42 -2.20
CA ALA A 59 -1.26 7.80 -3.16
C ALA A 59 -2.15 8.94 -2.64
N ASN A 60 -2.62 9.78 -3.57
CA ASN A 60 -3.54 10.88 -3.29
C ASN A 60 -4.97 10.55 -3.72
N PHE A 61 -5.83 10.30 -2.74
CA PHE A 61 -7.25 10.00 -2.97
C PHE A 61 -8.17 11.19 -2.66
N SER A 62 -7.67 12.43 -2.69
CA SER A 62 -8.49 13.62 -2.37
C SER A 62 -9.73 13.75 -3.26
N LEU A 63 -9.65 13.32 -4.52
CA LEU A 63 -10.77 13.37 -5.48
C LEU A 63 -11.98 12.53 -5.05
N ILE A 64 -11.76 11.53 -4.19
CA ILE A 64 -12.81 10.66 -3.63
C ILE A 64 -12.92 10.83 -2.11
N GLY A 65 -12.55 12.01 -1.58
CA GLY A 65 -12.61 12.31 -0.14
C GLY A 65 -11.65 11.49 0.73
N GLY A 66 -10.61 10.91 0.13
CA GLY A 66 -9.58 10.13 0.82
C GLY A 66 -8.37 10.96 1.27
N LYS A 67 -7.37 10.25 1.82
CA LYS A 67 -6.11 10.87 2.28
C LYS A 67 -5.22 11.23 1.08
N LYS A 68 -4.47 12.34 1.21
CA LYS A 68 -3.44 12.76 0.24
C LYS A 68 -2.18 11.88 0.23
N SER A 69 -1.94 11.15 1.33
CA SER A 69 -0.73 10.35 1.57
C SER A 69 -1.07 8.93 1.99
N MET A 70 -2.07 8.33 1.34
CA MET A 70 -2.48 6.94 1.60
C MET A 70 -1.30 6.00 1.35
N GLY A 71 -1.16 4.93 2.15
CA GLY A 71 -0.03 4.01 2.07
C GLY A 71 1.18 4.41 2.93
N SER A 72 1.18 5.59 3.55
CA SER A 72 2.21 5.99 4.52
C SER A 72 1.91 5.44 5.93
N PHE A 73 2.89 4.81 6.54
CA PHE A 73 2.88 4.46 7.97
C PHE A 73 4.20 4.82 8.61
N LYS A 74 4.18 5.04 9.92
CA LYS A 74 5.37 5.34 10.72
C LYS A 74 5.53 4.25 11.77
N ILE A 75 6.76 3.79 11.95
CA ILE A 75 7.16 2.96 13.08
C ILE A 75 8.05 3.79 14.01
N SER A 76 8.03 3.48 15.30
CA SER A 76 8.88 4.15 16.28
C SER A 76 10.36 3.96 15.90
N LYS A 77 11.18 4.99 16.14
CA LYS A 77 12.64 4.87 16.01
C LYS A 77 13.23 3.89 17.02
N LYS A 78 12.56 3.68 18.15
CA LYS A 78 12.98 2.73 19.18
C LYS A 78 12.58 1.32 18.74
N MET A 79 13.54 0.57 18.23
CA MET A 79 13.34 -0.79 17.72
C MET A 79 13.36 -1.89 18.82
N SER A 80 13.91 -1.59 20.00
CA SER A 80 14.06 -2.56 21.10
C SER A 80 12.76 -3.07 21.72
N GLY A 81 11.61 -2.49 21.37
CA GLY A 81 10.29 -2.98 21.78
C GLY A 81 9.74 -4.12 20.93
N HIS A 82 10.43 -4.52 19.85
CA HIS A 82 9.99 -5.59 18.96
C HIS A 82 10.70 -6.91 19.30
N LYS A 83 10.06 -8.05 18.97
CA LYS A 83 10.62 -9.40 19.20
C LYS A 83 11.91 -9.63 18.39
N ASN A 84 11.94 -9.13 17.16
CA ASN A 84 13.06 -9.19 16.23
C ASN A 84 12.91 -8.08 15.18
N VAL A 85 14.02 -7.67 14.57
CA VAL A 85 14.01 -6.74 13.43
C VAL A 85 14.97 -7.30 12.38
N LEU A 86 14.42 -7.96 11.36
CA LEU A 86 15.21 -8.67 10.35
C LEU A 86 15.50 -7.76 9.16
N LEU A 87 16.77 -7.55 8.85
CA LEU A 87 17.22 -6.96 7.60
C LEU A 87 17.41 -8.06 6.57
N HIS A 88 16.58 -8.05 5.53
CA HIS A 88 16.66 -8.94 4.39
C HIS A 88 17.49 -8.28 3.28
N ASN A 89 18.54 -8.95 2.81
CA ASN A 89 19.41 -8.43 1.75
C ASN A 89 19.33 -9.34 0.52
N TYR A 90 18.87 -8.78 -0.59
CA TYR A 90 18.65 -9.50 -1.85
C TYR A 90 19.68 -9.08 -2.89
N SER A 91 20.00 -9.98 -3.83
CA SER A 91 20.78 -9.64 -5.02
C SER A 91 20.05 -8.60 -5.89
N ILE A 92 20.77 -7.99 -6.84
CA ILE A 92 20.20 -6.99 -7.78
C ILE A 92 18.96 -7.54 -8.51
N THR A 93 18.97 -8.81 -8.87
CA THR A 93 17.85 -9.48 -9.56
C THR A 93 16.78 -10.02 -8.60
N GLY A 94 16.99 -9.96 -7.29
CA GLY A 94 16.10 -10.54 -6.28
C GLY A 94 16.10 -12.08 -6.22
N LEU A 95 16.92 -12.76 -7.04
CA LEU A 95 16.95 -14.23 -7.13
C LEU A 95 17.66 -14.91 -5.97
N PHE A 96 18.59 -14.21 -5.32
CA PHE A 96 19.33 -14.74 -4.17
C PHE A 96 19.11 -13.85 -2.96
N GLU A 97 18.89 -14.48 -1.82
CA GLU A 97 18.73 -13.82 -0.53
C GLU A 97 19.88 -14.25 0.40
N GLN A 98 20.55 -13.27 1.01
CA GLN A 98 21.50 -13.54 2.09
C GLN A 98 20.76 -13.87 3.38
N ARG A 99 21.39 -14.60 4.30
CA ARG A 99 20.80 -14.88 5.61
C ARG A 99 20.34 -13.56 6.27
N PRO A 100 19.05 -13.44 6.66
CA PRO A 100 18.57 -12.23 7.32
C PRO A 100 19.34 -11.94 8.61
N VAL A 101 19.69 -10.67 8.82
CA VAL A 101 20.42 -10.21 10.00
C VAL A 101 19.43 -9.61 10.99
N ASP A 102 19.43 -10.09 12.24
CA ASP A 102 18.61 -9.50 13.30
C ASP A 102 19.31 -8.26 13.88
N MET A 103 18.76 -7.08 13.59
CA MET A 103 19.31 -5.79 13.99
C MET A 103 19.31 -5.57 15.50
N LEU A 104 18.59 -6.39 16.28
CA LEU A 104 18.60 -6.33 17.74
C LEU A 104 19.78 -7.10 18.38
N LYS A 105 20.53 -7.86 17.58
CA LYS A 105 21.64 -8.72 18.04
C LYS A 105 23.01 -8.29 17.50
N ILE A 106 23.08 -7.11 16.90
CA ILE A 106 24.31 -6.49 16.41
C ILE A 106 24.96 -5.70 17.55
#